data_AF-A0A0A2MVH5-F1
#
_entry.id   AF-A0A0A2MVH5-F1
#
_cell.length_a   1.000
_cell.length_b   1.000
_cell.length_c   1.000
_cell.angle_alpha   90.00
_cell.angle_beta   90.00
_cell.angle_gamma   90.00
#
_symmetry.space_group_name_H-M   'P 1'
#
loop_
_entity.id
_entity.type
_entity.pdbx_description
1 polymer ?
#
loop_
_entity_poly.entity_id
_entity_poly.type
_entity_poly.pdbx_seq_one_letter_code
_entity_poly.pdbx_strand_id
1 'polypeptide(L)'
;MKKYIFIPLAALALYSCDSQTYQDIEADVIPPPTDTIVVTTYTANVKAIIDNNCVVCHSDGGIAAFRDLTTYANVVDAVQNAGLLDRIQLQNGEPGIMPSTGRMPQGNIDIVLKWNTDGLTEQ
;
A
#
# COMPACT_ATOMS: atom_id res chain seq x y z
N MET A 1 -13.86 36.47 36.97
CA MET A 1 -14.63 37.54 36.31
C MET A 1 -14.09 37.70 34.90
N LYS A 2 -15.01 37.66 33.93
CA LYS A 2 -14.80 37.62 32.47
C LYS A 2 -14.31 38.98 31.96
N LYS A 3 -13.34 39.03 31.04
CA LYS A 3 -13.27 40.06 29.98
C LYS A 3 -12.58 39.48 28.74
N TYR A 4 -13.37 38.88 27.86
CA TYR A 4 -12.97 38.59 26.48
C TYR A 4 -13.16 39.87 25.67
N ILE A 5 -12.06 40.38 25.11
CA ILE A 5 -12.10 41.51 24.17
C ILE A 5 -12.43 40.92 22.79
N PHE A 6 -13.66 41.16 22.36
CA PHE A 6 -14.13 40.97 20.99
C PHE A 6 -13.77 42.21 20.17
N ILE A 7 -13.05 42.05 19.06
CA ILE A 7 -12.91 43.07 18.03
C ILE A 7 -13.49 42.49 16.73
N PRO A 8 -14.65 42.99 16.25
CA PRO A 8 -15.13 42.70 14.91
C PRO A 8 -14.77 43.88 13.99
N LEU A 9 -13.98 43.62 12.94
CA LEU A 9 -13.77 44.53 11.82
C LEU A 9 -13.83 43.67 10.56
N ALA A 10 -14.98 43.62 9.86
CA ALA A 10 -15.30 44.49 8.73
C ALA A 10 -14.19 44.43 7.65
N ALA A 11 -14.45 44.28 6.36
CA ALA A 11 -15.64 44.06 5.54
C ALA A 11 -15.09 43.98 4.09
N LEU A 12 -15.79 43.25 3.22
CA LEU A 12 -15.79 43.38 1.76
C LEU A 12 -14.46 43.27 0.99
N ALA A 13 -14.36 42.20 0.21
CA ALA A 13 -14.04 42.31 -1.21
C ALA A 13 -14.76 41.19 -1.97
N LEU A 14 -15.97 41.50 -2.46
CA LEU A 14 -16.64 40.71 -3.50
C LEU A 14 -15.89 40.99 -4.80
N TYR A 15 -14.98 40.10 -5.19
CA TYR A 15 -14.47 40.07 -6.55
C TYR A 15 -15.52 39.43 -7.44
N SER A 16 -16.21 40.28 -8.21
CA SER A 16 -16.94 39.90 -9.42
C SER A 16 -15.97 40.06 -10.59
N CYS A 17 -15.69 38.97 -11.30
CA CYS A 17 -15.19 39.06 -12.67
C CYS A 17 -16.02 38.17 -13.58
N ASP A 18 -16.26 38.75 -14.74
CA ASP A 18 -17.26 38.52 -15.76
C ASP A 18 -17.03 37.23 -16.57
N SER A 19 -18.13 36.84 -17.25
CA SER A 19 -18.34 35.88 -18.33
C SER A 19 -17.12 35.28 -19.03
N GLN A 20 -17.18 33.96 -19.23
CA GLN A 20 -17.39 33.39 -20.57
C GLN A 20 -18.16 32.07 -20.46
N THR A 21 -19.29 32.02 -21.19
CA THR A 21 -20.02 30.78 -21.48
C THR A 21 -19.20 29.99 -22.50
N TYR A 22 -18.37 29.07 -22.03
CA TYR A 22 -17.99 27.92 -22.84
C TYR A 22 -19.09 26.88 -22.68
N GLN A 23 -19.94 26.77 -23.70
CA GLN A 23 -20.67 25.52 -23.93
C GLN A 23 -19.62 24.49 -24.34
N ASP A 24 -19.00 23.87 -23.34
CA ASP A 24 -18.25 22.66 -23.59
C ASP A 24 -19.28 21.60 -23.99
N ILE A 25 -19.13 21.19 -25.25
CA ILE A 25 -19.85 20.08 -25.86
C ILE A 25 -19.70 18.90 -24.89
N GLU A 26 -20.80 18.49 -24.27
CA GLU A 26 -20.89 17.22 -23.57
C GLU A 26 -20.65 16.12 -24.62
N ALA A 27 -19.38 15.79 -24.85
CA ALA A 27 -19.06 14.44 -25.20
C ALA A 27 -19.50 13.64 -23.97
N ASP A 28 -20.59 12.90 -24.14
CA ASP A 28 -20.94 11.77 -23.29
C ASP A 28 -19.76 10.79 -23.36
N VAL A 29 -18.70 11.11 -22.60
CA VAL A 29 -17.69 10.16 -22.21
C VAL A 29 -18.42 9.34 -21.18
N ILE A 30 -19.11 8.31 -21.64
CA ILE A 30 -19.49 7.17 -20.82
C ILE A 30 -18.22 6.83 -20.03
N PRO A 31 -18.15 7.10 -18.72
CA PRO A 31 -17.00 6.67 -17.95
C PRO A 31 -16.94 5.15 -18.14
N PRO A 32 -15.76 4.58 -18.47
CA PRO A 32 -15.62 3.13 -18.50
C PRO A 32 -16.17 2.60 -17.16
N PRO A 33 -16.92 1.48 -17.15
CA PRO A 33 -17.64 1.03 -15.97
C PRO A 33 -16.71 1.06 -14.76
N THR A 34 -16.95 2.03 -13.89
CA THR A 34 -16.29 2.21 -12.62
C THR A 34 -16.78 1.10 -11.73
N ASP A 35 -16.13 -0.07 -11.81
CA ASP A 35 -16.12 -1.13 -10.79
C ASP A 35 -15.23 -2.32 -11.22
N THR A 36 -14.11 -2.06 -11.90
CA THR A 36 -13.10 -3.13 -12.05
C THR A 36 -12.33 -3.21 -10.73
N ILE A 37 -12.69 -4.15 -9.85
CA ILE A 37 -11.87 -4.47 -8.68
C ILE A 37 -10.54 -5.00 -9.20
N VAL A 38 -9.49 -4.19 -9.08
CA VAL A 38 -8.12 -4.63 -9.38
C VAL A 38 -7.66 -5.51 -8.22
N VAL A 39 -7.64 -6.81 -8.48
CA VAL A 39 -7.13 -7.83 -7.55
C VAL A 39 -5.61 -7.82 -7.61
N THR A 40 -4.97 -7.77 -6.45
CA THR A 40 -3.51 -7.93 -6.31
C THR A 40 -3.20 -9.41 -6.36
N THR A 41 -2.22 -9.81 -7.16
CA THR A 41 -1.88 -11.23 -7.35
C THR A 41 -0.41 -11.47 -7.04
N TYR A 42 -0.07 -12.72 -6.73
CA TYR A 42 1.31 -13.06 -6.40
C TYR A 42 2.23 -12.77 -7.59
N THR A 43 1.88 -13.27 -8.77
CA THR A 43 2.73 -13.19 -9.96
C THR A 43 2.91 -11.74 -10.43
N ALA A 44 1.84 -10.93 -10.40
CA ALA A 44 1.89 -9.57 -10.92
C ALA A 44 2.52 -8.56 -9.95
N ASN A 45 2.34 -8.76 -8.63
CA ASN A 45 2.64 -7.71 -7.65
C ASN A 45 3.60 -8.14 -6.54
N VAL A 46 3.45 -9.36 -5.99
CA VAL A 46 4.15 -9.76 -4.77
C VAL A 46 5.48 -10.47 -5.05
N LYS A 47 5.57 -11.27 -6.12
CA LYS A 47 6.74 -12.10 -6.40
C LYS A 47 8.03 -11.29 -6.45
N ALA A 48 8.03 -10.17 -7.17
CA ALA A 48 9.19 -9.30 -7.26
C ALA A 48 9.62 -8.73 -5.89
N ILE A 49 8.67 -8.46 -4.99
CA ILE A 49 8.96 -8.00 -3.63
C ILE A 49 9.63 -9.11 -2.83
N ILE A 50 9.08 -10.33 -2.87
CA ILE A 50 9.63 -11.50 -2.16
C ILE A 50 11.03 -11.87 -2.67
N ASP A 51 11.21 -11.94 -4.00
CA ASP A 51 12.49 -12.28 -4.62
C ASP A 51 13.59 -11.29 -4.19
N ASN A 52 13.28 -9.99 -4.21
CA ASN A 52 14.27 -8.94 -3.94
C ASN A 52 14.61 -8.77 -2.46
N ASN A 53 13.68 -9.09 -1.55
CA ASN A 53 13.81 -8.73 -0.13
C ASN A 53 13.89 -9.92 0.81
N CYS A 54 13.51 -11.12 0.36
CA CYS A 54 13.37 -12.28 1.25
C CYS A 54 14.25 -13.46 0.81
N VAL A 55 14.21 -13.80 -0.49
CA VAL A 55 14.79 -15.04 -1.03
C VAL A 55 16.30 -15.17 -0.78
N VAL A 56 17.04 -14.06 -0.74
CA VAL A 56 18.49 -14.06 -0.45
C VAL A 56 18.87 -14.81 0.83
N CYS A 57 18.00 -14.75 1.86
CA CYS A 57 18.19 -15.48 3.11
C CYS A 57 17.27 -16.71 3.21
N HIS A 58 16.07 -16.61 2.64
CA HIS A 58 15.00 -17.59 2.72
C HIS A 58 14.91 -18.44 1.44
N SER A 59 15.99 -19.17 1.17
CA SER A 59 16.12 -20.10 0.04
C SER A 59 16.95 -21.30 0.45
N ASP A 60 16.97 -22.34 -0.39
CA ASP A 60 17.86 -23.48 -0.19
C ASP A 60 19.33 -23.02 -0.09
N GLY A 61 20.04 -23.51 0.93
CA GLY A 61 21.39 -23.06 1.26
C GLY A 61 21.52 -21.66 1.88
N GLY A 62 20.42 -20.89 1.98
CA GLY A 62 20.38 -19.60 2.66
C GLY A 62 20.44 -19.72 4.18
N ILE A 63 20.81 -18.63 4.87
CA ILE A 63 20.93 -18.62 6.34
C ILE A 63 19.60 -18.90 7.07
N ALA A 64 18.47 -18.71 6.39
CA ALA A 64 17.14 -18.97 6.88
C ALA A 64 16.41 -20.04 6.04
N ALA A 65 17.15 -21.00 5.49
CA ALA A 65 16.63 -22.10 4.64
C ALA A 65 15.53 -22.94 5.31
N PHE A 66 15.43 -22.95 6.65
CA PHE A 66 14.33 -23.58 7.37
C PHE A 66 12.95 -22.98 7.03
N ARG A 67 12.93 -21.80 6.42
CA ARG A 67 11.76 -21.13 5.85
C ARG A 67 12.11 -20.69 4.44
N ASP A 68 12.02 -21.61 3.50
CA ASP A 68 12.14 -21.30 2.07
C ASP A 68 10.97 -20.41 1.61
N LEU A 69 11.22 -19.37 0.83
CA LEU A 69 10.23 -18.43 0.28
C LEU A 69 10.33 -18.32 -1.25
N THR A 70 10.93 -19.31 -1.91
CA THR A 70 11.17 -19.29 -3.38
C THR A 70 9.95 -19.67 -4.22
N THR A 71 8.90 -20.24 -3.61
CA THR A 71 7.68 -20.68 -4.31
C THR A 71 6.45 -19.96 -3.78
N TYR A 72 5.42 -19.79 -4.62
CA TYR A 72 4.13 -19.23 -4.22
C TYR A 72 3.56 -19.97 -3.00
N ALA A 73 3.52 -21.30 -3.04
CA ALA A 73 2.97 -22.11 -1.95
C ALA A 73 3.71 -21.88 -0.62
N ASN A 74 5.03 -21.76 -0.65
CA ASN A 74 5.82 -21.49 0.55
C ASN A 74 5.60 -20.07 1.09
N VAL A 75 5.40 -19.09 0.21
CA VAL A 75 5.07 -17.71 0.61
C VAL A 75 3.66 -17.66 1.23
N VAL A 76 2.68 -18.36 0.65
CA VAL A 76 1.33 -18.48 1.21
C VAL A 76 1.38 -19.13 2.59
N ASP A 77 2.12 -20.24 2.75
CA ASP A 77 2.33 -20.88 4.06
C ASP A 77 2.97 -19.91 5.06
N ALA A 78 3.95 -19.12 4.64
CA ALA A 78 4.60 -18.16 5.52
C ALA A 78 3.65 -17.03 5.97
N VAL A 79 2.78 -16.55 5.09
CA VAL A 79 1.73 -15.58 5.41
C VAL A 79 0.74 -16.17 6.41
N GLN A 80 0.27 -17.39 6.20
CA GLN A 80 -0.79 -17.99 7.00
C GLN A 80 -0.29 -18.55 8.33
N ASN A 81 0.91 -19.12 8.36
CA ASN A 81 1.36 -20.01 9.43
C ASN A 81 2.70 -19.60 10.06
N ALA A 82 3.43 -18.63 9.51
CA ALA A 82 4.76 -18.25 9.99
C ALA A 82 4.91 -16.78 10.39
N GLY A 83 3.82 -16.02 10.40
CA GLY A 83 3.81 -14.62 10.83
C GLY A 83 4.55 -13.67 9.88
N LEU A 84 4.65 -13.99 8.57
CA LEU A 84 5.34 -13.12 7.61
C LEU A 84 4.82 -11.67 7.69
N LEU A 85 3.50 -11.49 7.74
CA LEU A 85 2.87 -10.17 7.79
C LEU A 85 3.25 -9.38 9.05
N ASP A 86 3.36 -10.06 10.20
CA ASP A 86 3.75 -9.41 11.45
C ASP A 86 5.18 -8.89 11.35
N ARG A 87 6.09 -9.69 10.78
CA ARG A 87 7.53 -9.38 10.74
C ARG A 87 7.87 -8.24 9.77
N ILE A 88 7.19 -8.15 8.64
CA ILE A 88 7.43 -7.09 7.65
C ILE A 88 6.89 -5.72 8.10
N GLN A 89 5.95 -5.71 9.05
CA GLN A 89 5.35 -4.47 9.55
C GLN A 89 6.14 -3.82 10.69
N LEU A 90 7.05 -4.57 11.33
CA LEU A 90 7.92 -4.07 12.39
C LEU A 90 8.75 -2.86 11.93
N GLN A 91 9.02 -1.97 12.87
CA GLN A 91 9.85 -0.77 12.71
C GLN A 91 11.33 -1.11 12.83
N ASN A 92 12.18 -0.30 12.19
CA ASN A 92 13.63 -0.48 12.26
C ASN A 92 14.11 -0.50 13.73
N GLY A 93 14.89 -1.54 14.07
CA GLY A 93 15.40 -1.75 15.42
C GLY A 93 14.49 -2.61 16.32
N GLU A 94 13.27 -2.94 15.90
CA GLU A 94 12.41 -3.86 16.65
C GLU A 94 12.92 -5.31 16.55
N PRO A 95 12.91 -6.07 17.67
CA PRO A 95 13.33 -7.47 17.65
C PRO A 95 12.53 -8.32 16.66
N GLY A 96 13.24 -9.01 15.78
CA GLY A 96 12.64 -9.94 14.82
C GLY A 96 12.12 -9.31 13.53
N ILE A 97 12.36 -8.01 13.29
CA ILE A 97 12.07 -7.37 12.01
C ILE A 97 12.63 -8.17 10.82
N MET A 98 11.84 -8.25 9.75
CA MET A 98 12.28 -8.77 8.46
C MET A 98 11.97 -7.78 7.32
N PRO A 99 12.88 -7.57 6.36
CA PRO A 99 14.24 -8.12 6.29
C PRO A 99 15.14 -7.63 7.43
N SER A 100 16.07 -8.47 7.89
CA SER A 100 16.97 -8.14 9.01
C SER A 100 17.95 -7.01 8.67
N THR A 101 18.18 -6.74 7.38
CA THR A 101 18.97 -5.63 6.88
C THR A 101 18.26 -4.28 7.01
N GLY A 102 16.97 -4.28 7.33
CA GLY A 102 16.15 -3.09 7.49
C GLY A 102 14.79 -3.24 6.83
N ARG A 103 13.83 -2.46 7.35
CA ARG A 103 12.46 -2.40 6.89
C ARG A 103 12.37 -2.03 5.41
N MET A 104 11.52 -2.74 4.67
CA MET A 104 11.17 -2.37 3.29
C MET A 104 10.39 -1.05 3.22
N PRO A 105 10.33 -0.38 2.05
CA PRO A 105 9.42 0.74 1.82
C PRO A 105 7.96 0.36 2.12
N GLN A 106 7.20 1.32 2.66
CA GLN A 106 5.80 1.08 3.06
C GLN A 106 4.95 0.54 1.90
N GLY A 107 5.11 1.07 0.69
CA GLY A 107 4.33 0.61 -0.48
C GLY A 107 4.52 -0.87 -0.80
N ASN A 108 5.72 -1.44 -0.56
CA ASN A 108 5.94 -2.88 -0.74
C ASN A 108 5.19 -3.69 0.32
N ILE A 109 5.19 -3.22 1.56
CA ILE A 109 4.48 -3.86 2.67
C ILE A 109 2.97 -3.82 2.40
N ASP A 110 2.45 -2.67 1.95
CA ASP A 110 1.04 -2.48 1.62
C ASP A 110 0.57 -3.41 0.49
N ILE A 111 1.41 -3.65 -0.52
CA ILE A 111 1.11 -4.61 -1.59
C ILE A 111 0.96 -6.03 -1.03
N VAL A 112 1.86 -6.47 -0.16
CA VAL A 112 1.80 -7.81 0.45
C VAL A 112 0.57 -7.94 1.36
N LEU A 113 0.25 -6.89 2.13
CA LEU A 113 -0.95 -6.85 2.97
C LEU A 113 -2.23 -6.87 2.13
N LYS A 114 -2.28 -6.10 1.03
CA LYS A 114 -3.42 -6.09 0.12
C LYS A 114 -3.60 -7.44 -0.57
N TRP A 115 -2.52 -8.09 -1.00
CA TRP A 115 -2.59 -9.44 -1.55
C TRP A 115 -3.16 -10.45 -0.55
N ASN A 116 -2.82 -10.34 0.73
CA ASN A 116 -3.45 -11.14 1.78
C ASN A 116 -4.96 -10.88 1.91
N THR A 117 -5.38 -9.61 1.87
CA THR A 117 -6.83 -9.28 1.92
C THR A 117 -7.58 -9.66 0.65
N ASP A 118 -6.90 -9.68 -0.49
CA ASP A 118 -7.45 -10.07 -1.79
C ASP A 118 -7.56 -11.59 -1.97
N GLY A 119 -7.19 -12.38 -0.95
CA GLY A 119 -7.37 -13.83 -0.92
C GLY A 119 -6.16 -14.65 -1.35
N LEU A 120 -4.96 -14.03 -1.35
CA LEU A 120 -3.68 -14.69 -1.65
C LEU A 120 -3.63 -15.31 -3.06
N THR A 121 -4.32 -14.75 -4.04
CA THR A 121 -4.39 -15.34 -5.39
C THR A 121 -3.03 -15.38 -6.10
N GLU A 122 -2.73 -16.47 -6.80
CA GLU A 122 -1.48 -16.60 -7.53
C GLU A 122 -1.43 -15.72 -8.80
N GLN A 123 -2.57 -15.61 -9.48
CA GLN A 123 -2.78 -14.93 -10.76
C GLN A 123 -4.12 -14.21 -10.81
#